data_AF-A0A4Q6GHZ5-F1
#
_entry.id   AF-A0A4Q6GHZ5-F1
#
_cell.length_a   1.000
_cell.length_b   1.000
_cell.length_c   1.000
_cell.angle_alpha   90.00
_cell.angle_beta   90.00
_cell.angle_gamma   90.00
#
_symmetry.space_group_name_H-M   'P 1'
#
loop_
_entity.id
_entity.type
_entity.pdbx_description
1 polymer ?
#
loop_
_entity_poly.entity_id
_entity_poly.type
_entity_poly.pdbx_seq_one_letter_code
_entity_poly.pdbx_strand_id
1 'polypeptide(L)'
;VNVIPGQCRLSLDIRAASDEERLAAVDDILAGISAICARRGIDEKLWKLVEADAAPCSARLMDGLGAAIQAVGLPRFDLLSGAGHDSMEMAKVTEVAMLFTRCGNGGISHNPLETMTADDAEVAGEVLLGFFRRLGASLGG
;
A
#
# COMPACT_ATOMS: atom_id res chain seq x y z
N VAL A 1 -21.66 -22.77 26.03
CA VAL A 1 -21.93 -22.81 24.57
C VAL A 1 -21.67 -24.25 24.11
N ASN A 2 -22.61 -24.91 23.40
CA ASN A 2 -22.56 -26.36 23.12
C ASN A 2 -23.17 -26.78 21.76
N VAL A 3 -23.20 -25.88 20.77
CA VAL A 3 -23.75 -26.14 19.43
C VAL A 3 -22.65 -25.99 18.38
N ILE A 4 -22.52 -26.97 17.48
CA ILE A 4 -21.58 -26.92 16.36
C ILE A 4 -22.11 -25.93 15.31
N PRO A 5 -21.31 -24.94 14.87
CA PRO A 5 -21.76 -23.97 13.87
C PRO A 5 -21.95 -24.64 12.50
N GLY A 6 -23.15 -24.53 11.92
CA GLY A 6 -23.46 -25.07 10.60
C GLY A 6 -23.02 -24.19 9.41
N GLN A 7 -22.57 -22.96 9.67
CA GLN A 7 -22.10 -22.03 8.66
C GLN A 7 -21.11 -21.04 9.27
N CYS A 8 -20.10 -20.63 8.49
CA CYS A 8 -19.34 -19.42 8.75
C CYS A 8 -19.24 -18.58 7.47
N ARG A 9 -19.09 -17.27 7.63
CA ARG A 9 -18.77 -16.35 6.54
C ARG A 9 -17.54 -15.56 6.94
N LEU A 10 -16.54 -15.60 6.08
CA LEU A 10 -15.26 -14.94 6.27
C LEU A 10 -15.01 -13.97 5.11
N SER A 11 -14.20 -12.96 5.36
CA SER A 11 -13.63 -12.08 4.33
C SER A 11 -12.13 -12.28 4.28
N LEU A 12 -11.54 -12.09 3.10
CA LEU A 12 -10.12 -12.21 2.86
C LEU A 12 -9.66 -11.00 2.03
N ASP A 13 -8.54 -10.41 2.43
CA ASP A 13 -7.87 -9.30 1.75
C ASP A 13 -6.42 -9.74 1.51
N ILE A 14 -5.99 -9.72 0.25
CA ILE A 14 -4.65 -10.14 -0.18
C ILE A 14 -4.02 -8.98 -0.96
N ARG A 15 -2.82 -8.58 -0.53
CA ARG A 15 -2.05 -7.49 -1.14
C ARG A 15 -0.62 -7.96 -1.37
N ALA A 16 -0.02 -7.57 -2.48
CA ALA A 16 1.38 -7.82 -2.80
C ALA A 16 1.97 -6.63 -3.56
N ALA A 17 3.30 -6.62 -3.71
CA ALA A 17 4.01 -5.55 -4.42
C ALA A 17 3.79 -5.59 -5.93
N SER A 18 3.53 -6.78 -6.47
CA SER A 18 3.29 -7.03 -7.89
C SER A 18 2.04 -7.87 -8.09
N ASP A 19 1.43 -7.74 -9.27
CA ASP A 19 0.26 -8.56 -9.62
C ASP A 19 0.62 -10.04 -9.78
N GLU A 20 1.84 -10.36 -10.24
CA GLU A 20 2.32 -11.74 -10.36
C GLU A 20 2.33 -12.44 -8.98
N GLU A 21 2.95 -11.82 -7.97
CA GLU A 21 2.97 -12.35 -6.61
C GLU A 21 1.57 -12.43 -6.01
N ARG A 22 0.74 -11.41 -6.24
CA ARG A 22 -0.65 -11.36 -5.74
C ARG A 22 -1.47 -12.51 -6.31
N LEU A 23 -1.43 -12.71 -7.62
CA LEU A 23 -2.21 -13.74 -8.31
C LEU A 23 -1.73 -15.14 -7.90
N ALA A 24 -0.41 -15.36 -7.81
CA ALA A 24 0.13 -16.63 -7.32
C ALA A 24 -0.33 -16.95 -5.89
N ALA A 25 -0.33 -15.96 -4.99
CA ALA A 25 -0.83 -16.14 -3.63
C ALA A 25 -2.34 -16.41 -3.57
N VAL A 26 -3.13 -15.72 -4.40
CA VAL A 26 -4.58 -15.97 -4.52
C VAL A 26 -4.82 -17.41 -4.95
N ASP A 27 -4.14 -17.87 -6.00
CA ASP A 27 -4.33 -19.22 -6.54
C ASP A 27 -3.98 -20.29 -5.50
N ASP A 28 -2.85 -20.15 -4.79
CA ASP A 28 -2.44 -21.07 -3.73
C ASP A 28 -3.45 -21.11 -2.57
N ILE A 29 -3.91 -19.95 -2.11
CA ILE A 29 -4.89 -19.86 -1.02
C ILE A 29 -6.23 -20.49 -1.42
N LEU A 30 -6.73 -20.19 -2.62
CA LEU A 30 -8.01 -20.74 -3.08
C LEU A 30 -7.93 -22.27 -3.27
N ALA A 31 -6.82 -22.78 -3.79
CA ALA A 31 -6.58 -24.22 -3.88
C ALA A 31 -6.54 -24.87 -2.49
N GLY A 32 -5.88 -24.22 -1.51
CA GLY A 32 -5.82 -24.68 -0.13
C GLY A 32 -7.20 -24.72 0.55
N ILE A 33 -8.02 -23.68 0.36
CA ILE A 33 -9.40 -23.63 0.86
C ILE A 33 -10.19 -24.82 0.31
N SER A 34 -10.15 -25.01 -1.01
CA SER A 34 -10.90 -26.09 -1.67
C SER A 34 -10.48 -27.48 -1.19
N ALA A 35 -9.17 -27.71 -1.04
CA ALA A 35 -8.66 -28.97 -0.51
C ALA A 35 -9.11 -29.22 0.94
N ILE A 36 -9.15 -28.19 1.79
CA ILE A 36 -9.62 -28.30 3.18
C ILE A 36 -11.12 -28.62 3.23
N CYS A 37 -11.94 -27.94 2.43
CA CYS A 37 -13.39 -28.14 2.40
C CYS A 37 -13.75 -29.52 1.85
N ALA A 38 -13.11 -29.95 0.75
CA ALA A 38 -13.30 -31.29 0.19
C ALA A 38 -12.95 -32.39 1.21
N ARG A 39 -11.80 -32.28 1.89
CA ARG A 39 -11.39 -33.23 2.93
C ARG A 39 -12.35 -33.30 4.12
N ARG A 40 -13.04 -32.19 4.42
CA ARG A 40 -13.95 -32.08 5.57
C ARG A 40 -15.42 -32.25 5.22
N GLY A 41 -15.76 -32.42 3.94
CA GLY A 41 -17.16 -32.50 3.47
C GLY A 41 -17.94 -31.20 3.72
N ILE A 42 -17.28 -30.05 3.59
CA ILE A 42 -17.88 -28.72 3.77
C ILE A 42 -18.15 -28.13 2.39
N ASP A 43 -19.37 -27.64 2.16
CA ASP A 43 -19.68 -26.85 0.98
C ASP A 43 -19.05 -25.45 1.07
N GLU A 44 -18.45 -25.00 -0.02
CA GLU A 44 -17.80 -23.69 -0.11
C GLU A 44 -18.41 -22.84 -1.23
N LYS A 45 -18.40 -21.52 -1.01
CA LYS A 45 -18.73 -20.52 -2.02
C LYS A 45 -17.75 -19.36 -1.90
N LEU A 46 -17.17 -18.98 -3.04
CA LEU A 46 -16.15 -17.95 -3.13
C LEU A 46 -16.69 -16.81 -4.00
N TRP A 47 -16.49 -15.58 -3.53
CA TRP A 47 -16.90 -14.37 -4.26
C TRP A 47 -15.73 -13.38 -4.27
N LYS A 48 -15.25 -13.03 -5.47
CA LYS A 48 -14.30 -11.92 -5.63
C LYS A 48 -15.09 -10.62 -5.65
N LEU A 49 -14.90 -9.81 -4.61
CA LEU A 49 -15.63 -8.54 -4.43
C LEU A 49 -14.92 -7.36 -5.08
N VAL A 50 -13.60 -7.30 -4.93
CA VAL A 50 -12.75 -6.20 -5.41
C VAL A 50 -11.47 -6.78 -5.98
N GLU A 51 -10.97 -6.17 -7.03
CA GLU A 51 -9.65 -6.42 -7.59
C GLU A 51 -9.04 -5.07 -8.03
N ALA A 52 -7.78 -4.86 -7.68
CA ALA A 52 -7.00 -3.70 -8.07
C ALA A 52 -5.60 -4.17 -8.45
N ASP A 53 -5.10 -3.62 -9.56
CA ASP A 53 -3.76 -3.90 -10.08
C ASP A 53 -2.69 -3.21 -9.22
N ALA A 54 -1.47 -3.73 -9.29
CA ALA A 54 -0.32 -3.06 -8.68
C ALA A 54 -0.05 -1.72 -9.38
N ALA A 55 0.17 -0.66 -8.59
CA ALA A 55 0.39 0.69 -9.09
C ALA A 55 1.82 1.16 -8.74
N PRO A 56 2.85 0.78 -9.53
CA PRO A 56 4.23 1.17 -9.26
C PRO A 56 4.40 2.69 -9.40
N CYS A 57 5.12 3.29 -8.46
CA CYS A 57 5.53 4.69 -8.57
C CYS A 57 6.61 4.85 -9.66
N SER A 58 6.64 6.02 -10.30
CA SER A 58 7.67 6.35 -11.30
C SER A 58 9.05 6.41 -10.66
N ALA A 59 10.00 5.65 -11.21
CA ALA A 59 11.40 5.66 -10.76
C ALA A 59 11.99 7.07 -10.77
N ARG A 60 11.70 7.87 -11.81
CA ARG A 60 12.17 9.25 -11.95
C ARG A 60 11.68 10.14 -10.79
N LEU A 61 10.40 10.03 -10.43
CA LEU A 61 9.81 10.80 -9.34
C LEU A 61 10.30 10.30 -7.97
N MET A 62 10.41 8.98 -7.79
CA MET A 62 10.99 8.36 -6.59
C MET A 62 12.43 8.80 -6.35
N ASP A 63 13.25 8.87 -7.40
CA ASP A 63 14.63 9.36 -7.32
C ASP A 63 14.69 10.84 -6.97
N GLY A 64 13.79 11.65 -7.54
CA GLY A 64 13.68 13.07 -7.19
C GLY A 64 13.29 13.28 -5.72
N LEU A 65 12.32 12.50 -5.21
CA LEU A 65 11.95 12.52 -3.79
C LEU A 65 13.11 12.03 -2.92
N GLY A 66 13.78 10.95 -3.31
CA GLY A 66 14.96 10.42 -2.63
C GLY A 66 16.07 11.45 -2.48
N ALA A 67 16.37 12.20 -3.56
CA ALA A 67 17.34 13.28 -3.53
C ALA A 67 16.89 14.46 -2.63
N ALA A 68 15.58 14.74 -2.56
CA ALA A 68 15.05 15.78 -1.66
C ALA A 68 15.16 15.36 -0.18
N ILE A 69 14.87 14.09 0.14
CA ILE A 69 15.04 13.51 1.48
C ILE A 69 16.51 13.59 1.93
N GLN A 70 17.44 13.21 1.05
CA GLN A 70 18.87 13.29 1.34
C GLN A 70 19.37 14.73 1.52
N ALA A 71 18.79 15.69 0.81
CA ALA A 71 19.17 17.10 0.93
C ALA A 71 18.82 17.71 2.30
N VAL A 72 17.82 17.17 3.00
CA VAL A 72 17.49 17.56 4.38
C VAL A 72 18.25 16.73 5.43
N GLY A 73 19.22 15.92 4.99
CA GLY A 73 20.09 15.14 5.88
C GLY A 73 19.50 13.80 6.34
N LEU A 74 18.42 13.32 5.71
CA LEU A 74 17.79 12.04 6.05
C LEU A 74 18.14 10.94 5.06
N PRO A 75 18.21 9.67 5.51
CA PRO A 75 18.38 8.53 4.61
C PRO A 75 17.11 8.29 3.79
N ARG A 76 17.29 7.86 2.53
CA ARG A 76 16.21 7.36 1.68
C ARG A 76 15.84 5.94 2.10
N PHE A 77 14.55 5.69 2.27
CA PHE A 77 13.97 4.36 2.40
C PHE A 77 12.87 4.18 1.35
N ASP A 78 12.91 3.07 0.63
CA ASP A 78 11.87 2.72 -0.33
C ASP A 78 10.89 1.76 0.35
N LEU A 79 9.62 2.15 0.38
CA LEU A 79 8.55 1.43 1.06
C LEU A 79 7.42 1.13 0.08
N LEU A 80 6.80 -0.03 0.26
CA LEU A 80 5.55 -0.38 -0.40
C LEU A 80 4.40 0.24 0.41
N SER A 81 3.46 0.91 -0.26
CA SER A 81 2.22 1.27 0.42
C SER A 81 1.35 0.03 0.55
N GLY A 82 1.06 -0.36 1.80
CA GLY A 82 0.12 -1.41 2.10
C GLY A 82 -1.34 -0.98 1.96
N ALA A 83 -1.63 0.31 1.76
CA ALA A 83 -2.98 0.89 1.70
C ALA A 83 -3.32 1.41 0.29
N GLY A 84 -4.62 1.41 -0.03
CA GLY A 84 -5.11 2.05 -1.24
C GLY A 84 -5.09 3.57 -1.11
N HIS A 85 -4.61 4.26 -2.15
CA HIS A 85 -4.59 5.72 -2.24
C HIS A 85 -5.05 6.16 -3.62
N ASP A 86 -5.51 7.41 -3.74
CA ASP A 86 -5.91 7.99 -5.03
C ASP A 86 -4.77 7.95 -6.08
N SER A 87 -3.51 7.92 -5.61
CA SER A 87 -2.33 7.75 -6.47
C SER A 87 -2.39 6.48 -7.33
N MET A 88 -3.07 5.42 -6.87
CA MET A 88 -3.26 4.19 -7.66
C MET A 88 -4.08 4.42 -8.93
N GLU A 89 -5.13 5.25 -8.84
CA GLU A 89 -5.93 5.63 -10.00
C GLU A 89 -5.19 6.67 -10.86
N MET A 90 -4.50 7.62 -10.22
CA MET A 90 -3.68 8.62 -10.94
C MET A 90 -2.55 7.98 -11.74
N ALA A 91 -1.98 6.86 -11.27
CA ALA A 91 -0.92 6.12 -11.97
C ALA A 91 -1.37 5.63 -13.37
N LYS A 92 -2.68 5.51 -13.63
CA LYS A 92 -3.21 5.12 -14.94
C LYS A 92 -3.15 6.25 -15.98
N VAL A 93 -2.98 7.50 -15.55
CA VAL A 93 -3.02 8.68 -16.43
C VAL A 93 -1.77 9.55 -16.37
N THR A 94 -0.95 9.42 -15.33
CA THR A 94 0.29 10.20 -15.16
C THR A 94 1.29 9.47 -14.27
N GLU A 95 2.55 9.94 -14.28
CA GLU A 95 3.54 9.52 -13.30
C GLU A 95 3.14 9.94 -11.88
N VAL A 96 3.34 9.04 -10.92
CA VAL A 96 3.10 9.28 -9.49
C VAL A 96 4.31 8.87 -8.65
N ALA A 97 4.48 9.52 -7.51
CA ALA A 97 5.29 9.03 -6.40
C ALA A 97 4.69 9.53 -5.08
N MET A 98 4.96 8.86 -3.98
CA MET A 98 4.42 9.19 -2.67
C MET A 98 5.53 9.42 -1.67
N LEU A 99 5.35 10.42 -0.80
CA LEU A 99 6.18 10.63 0.38
C LEU A 99 5.42 10.10 1.60
N PHE A 100 6.01 9.17 2.32
CA PHE A 100 5.47 8.70 3.60
C PHE A 100 6.11 9.46 4.76
N THR A 101 5.29 9.75 5.76
CA THR A 101 5.72 10.32 7.04
C THR A 101 5.53 9.30 8.14
N ARG A 102 6.25 9.49 9.25
CA ARG A 102 6.06 8.64 10.43
C ARG A 102 4.70 8.94 11.06
N CYS A 103 3.97 7.89 11.38
CA CYS A 103 2.77 7.98 12.20
C CYS A 103 3.12 7.60 13.64
N GLY A 104 2.68 8.41 14.59
CA GLY A 104 2.86 8.16 16.01
C GLY A 104 2.05 6.97 16.51
N ASN A 105 2.13 6.72 17.82
CA ASN A 105 1.40 5.63 18.49
C ASN A 105 1.60 4.25 17.83
N GLY A 106 2.80 3.98 17.31
CA GLY A 106 3.14 2.70 16.70
C GLY A 106 2.57 2.50 15.28
N GLY A 107 2.23 3.57 14.57
CA GLY A 107 1.70 3.50 13.21
C GLY A 107 0.19 3.28 13.14
N ILE A 108 -0.54 3.59 14.21
CA ILE A 108 -2.01 3.51 14.23
C ILE A 108 -2.60 4.51 13.24
N SER A 109 -3.47 4.03 12.35
CA SER A 109 -4.23 4.84 11.40
C SER A 109 -5.72 4.41 11.38
N HIS A 110 -6.60 5.26 10.84
CA HIS A 110 -8.06 5.08 10.88
C HIS A 110 -8.63 4.95 12.31
N ASN A 111 -8.00 5.65 13.25
CA ASN A 111 -8.35 5.61 14.66
C ASN A 111 -8.17 7.00 15.27
N PRO A 112 -8.99 7.42 16.25
CA PRO A 112 -8.80 8.71 16.93
C PRO A 112 -7.42 8.92 17.59
N LEU A 113 -6.65 7.86 17.81
CA LEU A 113 -5.28 7.91 18.32
C LEU A 113 -4.22 8.10 17.23
N GLU A 114 -4.61 8.19 15.94
CA GLU A 114 -3.71 8.55 14.85
C GLU A 114 -3.11 9.95 15.09
N THR A 115 -1.79 10.06 14.96
CA THR A 115 -1.07 11.30 15.27
C THR A 115 0.22 11.43 14.47
N MET A 116 0.66 12.67 14.26
CA MET A 116 1.92 13.03 13.62
C MET A 116 2.55 14.18 14.41
N THR A 117 3.86 14.15 14.58
CA THR A 117 4.56 15.25 15.28
C THR A 117 4.69 16.49 14.40
N ALA A 118 4.85 17.66 15.01
CA ALA A 118 5.13 18.89 14.26
C ALA A 118 6.45 18.78 13.47
N ASP A 119 7.49 18.21 14.08
CA ASP A 119 8.80 17.99 13.45
C ASP A 119 8.70 17.09 12.21
N ASP A 120 7.91 16.00 12.28
CA ASP A 120 7.66 15.14 11.11
C ASP A 120 6.93 15.89 9.99
N ALA A 121 5.97 16.74 10.35
CA ALA A 121 5.21 17.54 9.39
C ALA A 121 6.10 18.61 8.72
N GLU A 122 6.96 19.28 9.49
CA GLU A 122 7.90 20.29 9.01
C GLU A 122 8.90 19.68 8.03
N VAL A 123 9.57 18.59 8.42
CA VAL A 123 10.51 17.87 7.57
C VAL A 123 9.84 17.39 6.28
N ALA A 124 8.63 16.84 6.36
CA ALA A 124 7.88 16.42 5.17
C ALA A 124 7.59 17.58 4.22
N GLY A 125 7.22 18.74 4.78
CA GLY A 125 7.01 19.98 4.03
C GLY A 125 8.29 20.45 3.32
N GLU A 126 9.42 20.45 4.02
CA GLU A 126 10.72 20.81 3.45
C GLU A 126 11.13 19.88 2.30
N VAL A 127 10.96 18.56 2.48
CA VAL A 127 11.24 17.56 1.44
C VAL A 127 10.37 17.78 0.21
N LEU A 128 9.05 17.95 0.39
CA LEU A 128 8.14 18.20 -0.74
C LEU A 128 8.49 19.49 -1.48
N LEU A 129 8.80 20.57 -0.75
CA LEU A 129 9.21 21.83 -1.36
C LEU A 129 10.51 21.69 -2.15
N GLY A 130 11.50 20.99 -1.59
CA GLY A 130 12.76 20.70 -2.27
C GLY A 130 12.57 19.86 -3.53
N PHE A 131 11.70 18.86 -3.47
CA PHE A 131 11.32 18.03 -4.61
C PHE A 131 10.66 18.85 -5.73
N PHE A 132 9.64 19.65 -5.41
CA PHE A 132 8.94 20.45 -6.42
C PHE A 132 9.82 21.50 -7.09
N ARG A 133 10.75 22.12 -6.35
CA ARG A 133 11.74 23.05 -6.93
C ARG A 133 12.63 22.37 -7.97
N ARG A 134 13.08 21.15 -7.70
CA ARG A 134 13.89 20.35 -8.65
C ARG A 134 13.07 19.91 -9.86
N LEU A 135 11.84 19.45 -9.61
CA LEU A 135 10.94 19.01 -10.67
C LEU A 135 10.60 20.17 -11.63
N GLY A 136 10.27 21.35 -11.09
CA GLY A 136 9.99 22.54 -11.90
C GLY A 136 11.19 22.98 -12.75
N ALA A 137 12.41 22.91 -12.21
CA ALA A 137 13.63 23.19 -12.98
C ALA A 137 13.87 22.20 -14.12
N SER A 138 13.43 20.93 -13.97
CA SER A 138 13.58 19.90 -15.01
C SER A 138 12.54 19.97 -16.13
N LEU A 139 11.41 20.65 -15.91
CA LEU A 139 10.32 20.79 -16.88
C LEU A 139 10.40 22.09 -17.71
N GLY A 140 11.21 23.06 -17.28
CA GLY A 140 11.38 24.36 -17.93
C GLY A 140 12.54 24.44 -18.94
N GLY A 141 13.03 23.29 -19.42
CA GLY A 141 14.12 23.18 -20.40
C GLY A 141 13.63 22.77 -21.78
#